data_AF-A0A7Y5T6A5-F1
#
_entry.id   AF-A0A7Y5T6A5-F1
#
_cell.length_a   1.000
_cell.length_b   1.000
_cell.length_c   1.000
_cell.angle_alpha   90.00
_cell.angle_beta   90.00
_cell.angle_gamma   90.00
#
_symmetry.space_group_name_H-M   'P 1'
#
loop_
_entity.id
_entity.type
_entity.pdbx_description
1 polymer ?
#
loop_
_entity_poly.entity_id
_entity_poly.type
_entity_poly.pdbx_seq_one_letter_code
_entity_poly.pdbx_strand_id
1 'polypeptide(L)'
;MASHARRSLERWRTTYLGLLLVGSVLAALAAHPGGLAGPAVGPLASTAAVALALATFVQARFLAAPATRERSRSRAAAEGLKGLVYQYLAGVAPYDAPDRAAVLDAKVGELETQVEDLAHLVVGVDPDDRDLPAVTGVADYRRERAEGQRAWHVQAAREHLQRAKAWRTAEILSAAAATVVAALGGVNKSHDLSVWVTVATTFAAAFAAQAAAGQHDRVADSCARTAHDLGTLLRRFDPTTATSATSAGFVADVEGVLAAQNRTWLSLFQSSRGLEQPGSP
;
A
#
# COMPACT_ATOMS: atom_id res chain seq x y z
N MET A 1 1.96 -6.86 -14.89
CA MET A 1 2.13 -7.43 -13.52
C MET A 1 1.58 -6.59 -12.35
N ALA A 2 1.73 -5.26 -12.33
CA ALA A 2 1.40 -4.43 -11.16
C ALA A 2 -0.09 -4.44 -10.72
N SER A 3 -1.04 -4.51 -11.67
CA SER A 3 -2.49 -4.50 -11.38
C SER A 3 -3.01 -5.84 -10.84
N HIS A 4 -2.48 -6.97 -11.32
CA HIS A 4 -2.81 -8.31 -10.80
C HIS A 4 -2.24 -8.52 -9.41
N ALA A 5 -0.98 -8.10 -9.19
CA ALA A 5 -0.34 -8.18 -7.89
C ALA A 5 -0.97 -7.23 -6.85
N ARG A 6 -1.52 -6.08 -7.27
CA ARG A 6 -2.24 -5.14 -6.37
C ARG A 6 -3.60 -5.73 -5.96
N ARG A 7 -4.34 -6.28 -6.92
CA ARG A 7 -5.61 -6.95 -6.66
C ARG A 7 -5.47 -8.22 -5.82
N SER A 8 -4.34 -8.95 -5.91
CA SER A 8 -4.11 -10.11 -5.06
C SER A 8 -3.83 -9.70 -3.62
N LEU A 9 -2.99 -8.69 -3.37
CA LEU A 9 -2.75 -8.20 -1.99
C LEU A 9 -4.00 -7.60 -1.34
N GLU A 10 -4.77 -6.80 -2.07
CA GLU A 10 -6.03 -6.26 -1.55
C GLU A 10 -7.00 -7.41 -1.20
N ARG A 11 -7.09 -8.44 -2.06
CA ARG A 11 -7.87 -9.65 -1.79
C ARG A 11 -7.36 -10.41 -0.57
N TRP A 12 -6.06 -10.69 -0.47
CA TRP A 12 -5.48 -11.40 0.68
C TRP A 12 -5.67 -10.64 1.99
N ARG A 13 -5.61 -9.30 1.95
CA ARG A 13 -5.85 -8.45 3.12
C ARG A 13 -7.33 -8.45 3.53
N THR A 14 -8.26 -8.37 2.58
CA THR A 14 -9.69 -8.51 2.87
C THR A 14 -10.04 -9.90 3.36
N THR A 15 -9.40 -10.95 2.80
CA THR A 15 -9.59 -12.34 3.24
C THR A 15 -9.05 -12.53 4.66
N TYR A 16 -7.85 -12.02 4.97
CA TYR A 16 -7.28 -12.03 6.32
C TYR A 16 -8.21 -11.38 7.35
N LEU A 17 -8.71 -10.17 7.05
CA LEU A 17 -9.59 -9.43 7.97
C LEU A 17 -10.98 -10.06 8.07
N GLY A 18 -11.51 -10.60 6.97
CA GLY A 18 -12.76 -11.35 6.97
C GLY A 18 -12.66 -12.65 7.78
N LEU A 19 -11.56 -13.40 7.63
CA LEU A 19 -11.27 -14.60 8.42
C LEU A 19 -11.12 -14.28 9.91
N LEU A 20 -10.45 -13.17 10.24
CA LEU A 20 -10.39 -12.68 11.62
C LEU A 20 -11.78 -12.39 12.15
N LEU A 21 -12.58 -11.56 11.47
CA LEU A 21 -13.91 -11.18 11.92
C LEU A 21 -14.85 -12.40 12.08
N VAL A 22 -14.92 -13.26 11.07
CA VAL A 22 -15.75 -14.47 11.08
C VAL A 22 -15.29 -15.45 12.16
N GLY A 23 -13.99 -15.72 12.24
CA GLY A 23 -13.42 -16.58 13.29
C GLY A 23 -13.72 -16.05 14.68
N SER A 24 -13.66 -14.72 14.85
CA SER A 24 -13.97 -14.04 16.10
C SER A 24 -15.43 -14.19 16.51
N VAL A 25 -16.36 -13.94 15.58
CA VAL A 25 -17.80 -14.05 15.82
C VAL A 25 -18.21 -15.50 16.09
N LEU A 26 -17.64 -16.46 15.35
CA LEU A 26 -17.92 -17.88 15.56
C LEU A 26 -17.37 -18.39 16.89
N ALA A 27 -16.17 -17.94 17.29
CA ALA A 27 -15.62 -18.22 18.61
C ALA A 27 -16.52 -17.65 19.72
N ALA A 28 -17.00 -16.42 19.54
CA ALA A 28 -17.92 -15.75 20.46
C ALA A 28 -19.25 -16.51 20.65
N LEU A 29 -19.83 -16.99 19.55
CA LEU A 29 -21.09 -17.72 19.55
C LEU A 29 -20.95 -19.12 20.17
N ALA A 30 -19.84 -19.81 19.93
CA ALA A 30 -19.54 -21.10 20.55
C ALA A 30 -19.29 -20.98 22.07
N ALA A 31 -18.86 -19.80 22.52
CA ALA A 31 -18.51 -19.49 23.90
C ALA A 31 -19.69 -19.07 24.78
N HIS A 32 -20.90 -18.87 24.23
CA HIS A 32 -22.00 -18.25 24.95
C HIS A 32 -22.68 -19.20 25.97
N PRO A 33 -22.73 -18.89 27.28
CA PRO A 33 -23.22 -19.81 28.32
C PRO A 33 -24.71 -20.18 28.24
N GLY A 34 -25.50 -19.48 27.41
CA GLY A 34 -26.92 -19.76 27.16
C GLY A 34 -27.26 -19.98 25.67
N GLY A 35 -26.26 -20.07 24.80
CA GLY A 35 -26.42 -20.29 23.36
C GLY A 35 -26.22 -21.77 22.99
N LEU A 36 -26.92 -22.22 21.94
CA LEU A 36 -26.84 -23.56 21.31
C LEU A 36 -26.29 -24.66 22.23
N ALA A 37 -26.98 -25.00 23.32
CA ALA A 37 -26.74 -26.27 24.00
C ALA A 37 -27.17 -27.39 23.03
N GLY A 38 -26.22 -27.90 22.23
CA GLY A 38 -26.51 -28.84 21.16
C GLY A 38 -25.29 -29.19 20.31
N PRO A 39 -25.43 -30.13 19.35
CA PRO A 39 -24.32 -30.69 18.55
C PRO A 39 -23.59 -29.67 17.66
N ALA A 40 -24.05 -28.42 17.61
CA ALA A 40 -23.50 -27.35 16.78
C ALA A 40 -22.28 -26.61 17.37
N VAL A 41 -22.00 -26.74 18.67
CA VAL A 41 -20.89 -26.02 19.35
C VAL A 41 -19.52 -26.46 18.84
N GLY A 42 -19.28 -27.78 18.71
CA GLY A 42 -18.02 -28.33 18.21
C GLY A 42 -17.67 -27.87 16.78
N PRO A 43 -18.61 -27.94 15.82
CA PRO A 43 -18.43 -27.40 14.48
C PRO A 43 -18.11 -25.89 14.46
N LEU A 44 -18.79 -25.07 15.27
CA LEU A 44 -18.57 -23.62 15.35
C LEU A 44 -17.19 -23.27 15.89
N ALA A 45 -16.76 -23.89 16.99
CA ALA A 45 -15.44 -23.68 17.58
C ALA A 45 -14.31 -24.14 16.63
N SER A 46 -14.49 -25.27 15.94
CA SER A 46 -13.53 -25.77 14.96
C SER A 46 -13.40 -24.82 13.76
N THR A 47 -14.54 -24.32 13.25
CA THR A 47 -14.56 -23.35 12.14
C THR A 47 -13.89 -22.04 12.54
N ALA A 48 -14.09 -21.59 13.78
CA ALA A 48 -13.43 -20.42 14.34
C ALA A 48 -11.89 -20.57 14.41
N ALA A 49 -11.41 -21.69 14.96
CA ALA A 49 -9.99 -21.98 15.05
C ALA A 49 -9.33 -22.08 13.66
N VAL A 50 -9.99 -22.75 12.72
CA VAL A 50 -9.53 -22.85 11.32
C VAL A 50 -9.48 -21.48 10.66
N ALA A 51 -10.51 -20.64 10.84
CA ALA A 51 -10.53 -19.29 10.28
C ALA A 51 -9.38 -18.42 10.84
N LEU A 52 -9.13 -18.48 12.15
CA LEU A 52 -8.03 -17.74 12.79
C LEU A 52 -6.65 -18.25 12.37
N ALA A 53 -6.47 -19.58 12.26
CA ALA A 53 -5.23 -20.18 11.77
C ALA A 53 -4.94 -19.84 10.30
N LEU A 54 -5.99 -19.82 9.47
CA LEU A 54 -5.89 -19.35 8.09
C LEU A 54 -5.53 -17.86 8.03
N ALA A 55 -6.05 -17.03 8.94
CA ALA A 55 -5.70 -15.62 9.02
C ALA A 55 -4.20 -15.43 9.35
N THR A 56 -3.68 -16.07 10.40
CA THR A 56 -2.25 -16.01 10.75
C THR A 56 -1.36 -16.56 9.63
N PHE A 57 -1.78 -17.65 8.98
CA PHE A 57 -1.08 -18.19 7.82
C PHE A 57 -1.04 -17.20 6.64
N VAL A 58 -2.19 -16.59 6.30
CA VAL A 58 -2.27 -15.60 5.21
C VAL A 58 -1.41 -14.38 5.52
N GLN A 59 -1.43 -13.89 6.76
CA GLN A 59 -0.57 -12.80 7.22
C GLN A 59 0.91 -13.13 7.06
N ALA A 60 1.35 -14.28 7.59
CA ALA A 60 2.74 -14.71 7.57
C ALA A 60 3.24 -14.99 6.14
N ARG A 61 2.39 -15.51 5.25
CA ARG A 61 2.82 -15.96 3.92
C ARG A 61 2.70 -14.92 2.82
N PHE A 62 1.69 -14.04 2.90
CA PHE A 62 1.34 -13.13 1.80
C PHE A 62 1.42 -11.65 2.18
N LEU A 63 1.40 -11.31 3.47
CA LEU A 63 1.54 -9.94 3.96
C LEU A 63 2.88 -9.67 4.66
N ALA A 64 3.78 -10.65 4.69
CA ALA A 64 5.11 -10.49 5.28
C ALA A 64 5.96 -9.42 4.57
N ALA A 65 6.76 -8.72 5.39
CA ALA A 65 7.58 -7.58 5.00
C ALA A 65 8.58 -7.82 3.84
N PRO A 66 9.20 -9.00 3.66
CA PRO A 66 10.18 -9.23 2.58
C PRO A 66 9.56 -9.06 1.19
N ALA A 67 8.41 -9.69 0.94
CA ALA A 67 7.69 -9.61 -0.33
C ALA A 67 7.21 -8.17 -0.64
N THR A 68 6.93 -7.38 0.40
CA THR A 68 6.55 -5.97 0.25
C THR A 68 7.76 -5.09 -0.09
N ARG A 69 8.94 -5.39 0.45
CA ARG A 69 10.18 -4.64 0.21
C ARG A 69 10.69 -4.82 -1.22
N GLU A 70 10.86 -6.07 -1.65
CA GLU A 70 11.32 -6.39 -3.02
C GLU A 70 10.41 -5.79 -4.08
N ARG A 71 9.09 -5.91 -3.86
CA ARG A 71 8.09 -5.30 -4.74
C ARG A 71 8.19 -3.78 -4.78
N SER A 72 8.39 -3.14 -3.64
CA SER A 72 8.51 -1.68 -3.56
C SER A 72 9.80 -1.19 -4.25
N ARG A 73 10.91 -1.92 -4.09
CA ARG A 73 12.17 -1.64 -4.79
C ARG A 73 12.05 -1.84 -6.30
N SER A 74 11.44 -2.94 -6.73
CA SER A 74 11.15 -3.22 -8.15
C SER A 74 10.29 -2.13 -8.78
N ARG A 75 9.27 -1.65 -8.06
CA ARG A 75 8.45 -0.51 -8.51
C ARG A 75 9.27 0.77 -8.60
N ALA A 76 10.11 1.07 -7.61
CA ALA A 76 10.95 2.26 -7.64
C ALA A 76 11.92 2.24 -8.84
N ALA A 77 12.50 1.07 -9.15
CA ALA A 77 13.35 0.88 -10.33
C ALA A 77 12.60 1.12 -11.63
N ALA A 78 11.41 0.52 -11.78
CA ALA A 78 10.58 0.70 -12.96
C ALA A 78 10.13 2.16 -13.14
N GLU A 79 9.80 2.87 -12.07
CA GLU A 79 9.47 4.30 -12.14
C GLU A 79 10.71 5.16 -12.42
N GLY A 80 11.90 4.77 -11.94
CA GLY A 80 13.17 5.40 -12.28
C GLY A 80 13.50 5.29 -13.77
N LEU A 81 13.42 4.07 -14.33
CA LEU A 81 13.60 3.84 -15.77
C LEU A 81 12.61 4.66 -16.62
N LYS A 82 11.33 4.68 -16.23
CA LYS A 82 10.35 5.56 -16.89
C LYS A 82 10.78 7.02 -16.82
N GLY A 83 11.22 7.51 -15.66
CA GLY A 83 11.72 8.87 -15.51
C GLY A 83 12.87 9.19 -16.47
N LEU A 84 13.81 8.26 -16.65
CA LEU A 84 14.90 8.41 -17.63
C LEU A 84 14.37 8.49 -19.07
N VAL A 85 13.43 7.60 -19.45
CA VAL A 85 12.80 7.62 -20.78
C VAL A 85 12.07 8.94 -21.03
N TYR A 86 11.29 9.42 -20.07
CA TYR A 86 10.56 10.68 -20.22
C TYR A 86 11.50 11.90 -20.29
N GLN A 87 12.60 11.92 -19.52
CA GLN A 87 13.61 12.97 -19.62
C GLN A 87 14.33 12.95 -20.97
N TYR A 88 14.70 11.76 -21.45
CA TYR A 88 15.31 11.57 -22.76
C TYR A 88 14.40 12.05 -23.89
N LEU A 89 13.12 11.67 -23.86
CA LEU A 89 12.12 12.07 -24.86
C LEU A 89 11.77 13.56 -24.78
N ALA A 90 11.81 14.17 -23.58
CA ALA A 90 11.62 15.60 -23.41
C ALA A 90 12.77 16.43 -24.01
N GLY A 91 13.94 15.81 -24.26
CA GLY A 91 15.08 16.46 -24.91
C GLY A 91 15.70 17.60 -24.11
N VAL A 92 15.57 17.57 -22.79
CA VAL A 92 16.15 18.57 -21.87
C VAL A 92 17.45 18.04 -21.27
N ALA A 93 18.30 18.93 -20.75
CA ALA A 93 19.53 18.53 -20.05
C ALA A 93 19.25 17.42 -19.00
N PRO A 94 20.07 16.35 -18.94
CA PRO A 94 21.34 16.15 -19.64
C PRO A 94 21.23 15.52 -21.05
N TYR A 95 20.04 15.46 -21.66
CA TYR A 95 19.78 14.81 -22.95
C TYR A 95 19.63 15.78 -24.13
N ASP A 96 20.05 17.03 -23.95
CA ASP A 96 20.03 18.10 -24.95
C ASP A 96 21.26 18.09 -25.88
N ALA A 97 22.23 17.20 -25.63
CA ALA A 97 23.46 17.05 -26.39
C ALA A 97 23.46 15.80 -27.31
N PRO A 98 24.34 15.74 -28.34
CA PRO A 98 24.39 14.63 -29.29
C PRO A 98 24.71 13.26 -28.66
N ASP A 99 25.40 13.24 -27.53
CA ASP A 99 25.77 12.06 -26.74
C ASP A 99 24.65 11.54 -25.83
N ARG A 100 23.42 12.08 -25.94
CA ARG A 100 22.24 11.70 -25.13
C ARG A 100 22.00 10.20 -24.99
N ALA A 101 22.33 9.40 -26.01
CA ALA A 101 22.18 7.94 -25.95
C ALA A 101 23.18 7.31 -24.98
N ALA A 102 24.45 7.71 -25.03
CA ALA A 102 25.47 7.23 -24.10
C ALA A 102 25.17 7.67 -22.65
N VAL A 103 24.64 8.88 -22.46
CA VAL A 103 24.18 9.37 -21.15
C VAL A 103 23.01 8.53 -20.62
N LEU A 104 22.07 8.14 -21.49
CA LEU A 104 20.96 7.27 -21.12
C LEU A 104 21.46 5.89 -20.70
N ASP A 105 22.32 5.27 -21.51
CA ASP A 105 22.88 3.95 -21.23
C ASP A 105 23.64 3.92 -19.90
N ALA A 106 24.46 4.95 -19.63
CA ALA A 106 25.17 5.07 -18.36
C ALA A 106 24.20 5.12 -17.16
N LYS A 107 23.14 5.93 -17.25
CA LYS A 107 22.14 6.07 -16.17
C LYS A 107 21.27 4.82 -16.00
N VAL A 108 20.97 4.12 -17.09
CA VAL A 108 20.28 2.83 -17.03
C VAL A 108 21.18 1.81 -16.32
N GLY A 109 22.45 1.72 -16.68
CA GLY A 109 23.41 0.82 -16.02
C GLY A 109 23.59 1.11 -14.53
N GLU A 110 23.64 2.39 -14.13
CA GLU A 110 23.64 2.78 -12.71
C GLU A 110 22.41 2.25 -11.96
N LEU A 111 21.23 2.37 -12.57
CA LEU A 111 19.99 1.91 -11.98
C LEU A 111 19.88 0.38 -11.93
N GLU A 112 20.34 -0.31 -12.97
CA GLU A 112 20.43 -1.77 -13.00
C GLU A 112 21.35 -2.31 -11.89
N THR A 113 22.51 -1.68 -11.70
CA THR A 113 23.45 -2.02 -10.62
C THR A 113 22.79 -1.88 -9.24
N GLN A 114 21.94 -0.85 -9.03
CA GLN A 114 21.23 -0.65 -7.76
C GLN A 114 20.19 -1.73 -7.44
N VAL A 115 19.78 -2.51 -8.43
CA VAL A 115 18.72 -3.54 -8.29
C VAL A 115 19.17 -4.91 -8.76
N GLU A 116 20.47 -5.12 -8.91
CA GLU A 116 21.06 -6.41 -9.31
C GLU A 116 20.60 -7.56 -8.39
N ASP A 117 20.45 -7.29 -7.09
CA ASP A 117 19.95 -8.28 -6.12
C ASP A 117 18.51 -8.76 -6.41
N LEU A 118 17.75 -8.03 -7.22
CA LEU A 118 16.39 -8.37 -7.65
C LEU A 118 16.35 -9.13 -8.98
N ALA A 119 17.48 -9.43 -9.62
CA ALA A 119 17.54 -10.11 -10.91
C ALA A 119 16.81 -11.48 -10.91
N HIS A 120 16.79 -12.17 -9.78
CA HIS A 120 16.07 -13.43 -9.63
C HIS A 120 14.54 -13.29 -9.82
N LEU A 121 13.97 -12.10 -9.64
CA LEU A 121 12.53 -11.84 -9.77
C LEU A 121 12.06 -11.68 -11.22
N VAL A 122 12.98 -11.48 -12.17
CA VAL A 122 12.66 -11.28 -13.59
C VAL A 122 12.92 -12.51 -14.45
N VAL A 123 13.43 -13.60 -13.87
CA VAL A 123 13.66 -14.86 -14.58
C VAL A 123 12.32 -15.41 -15.09
N GLY A 124 12.21 -15.58 -16.41
CA GLY A 124 11.00 -16.09 -17.07
C GLY A 124 9.85 -15.08 -17.17
N VAL A 125 10.14 -13.78 -16.99
CA VAL A 125 9.16 -12.71 -17.22
C VAL A 125 9.42 -12.11 -18.60
N ASP A 126 8.44 -12.22 -19.50
CA ASP A 126 8.52 -11.59 -20.80
C ASP A 126 8.37 -10.06 -20.69
N PRO A 127 9.17 -9.28 -21.45
CA PRO A 127 9.00 -7.85 -21.53
C PRO A 127 7.62 -7.51 -22.10
N ASP A 128 7.02 -6.46 -21.55
CA ASP A 128 5.72 -5.95 -21.98
C ASP A 128 5.89 -5.09 -23.23
N ASP A 129 5.13 -5.36 -24.30
CA ASP A 129 5.24 -4.71 -25.61
C ASP A 129 4.51 -3.36 -25.64
N ARG A 130 4.83 -2.50 -24.69
CA ARG A 130 4.20 -1.18 -24.57
C ARG A 130 4.88 -0.16 -25.46
N ASP A 131 4.08 0.54 -26.25
CA ASP A 131 4.53 1.68 -27.04
C ASP A 131 5.21 2.76 -26.19
N LEU A 132 6.18 3.44 -26.79
CA LEU A 132 6.82 4.58 -26.18
C LEU A 132 5.81 5.74 -25.99
N PRO A 133 5.92 6.51 -24.90
CA PRO A 133 5.13 7.71 -24.72
C PRO A 133 5.33 8.68 -25.89
N ALA A 134 4.24 9.27 -26.39
CA ALA A 134 4.27 10.29 -27.44
C ALA A 134 4.74 11.65 -26.89
N VAL A 135 6.00 11.71 -26.45
CA VAL A 135 6.64 12.90 -25.88
C VAL A 135 7.72 13.37 -26.85
N THR A 136 7.59 14.61 -27.33
CA THR A 136 8.56 15.21 -28.25
C THR A 136 9.21 16.48 -27.69
N GLY A 137 8.85 16.86 -26.47
CA GLY A 137 9.41 18.03 -25.78
C GLY A 137 8.76 18.28 -24.42
N VAL A 138 9.14 19.38 -23.77
CA VAL A 138 8.70 19.69 -22.40
C VAL A 138 7.19 19.89 -22.25
N ALA A 139 6.51 20.39 -23.29
CA ALA A 139 5.06 20.59 -23.27
C ALA A 139 4.31 19.24 -23.23
N ASP A 140 4.72 18.28 -24.06
CA ASP A 140 4.16 16.92 -24.05
C ASP A 140 4.51 16.21 -22.74
N TYR A 141 5.75 16.36 -22.25
CA TYR A 141 6.16 15.84 -20.94
C TYR A 141 5.26 16.36 -19.83
N ARG A 142 4.99 17.68 -19.80
CA ARG A 142 4.11 18.29 -18.81
C ARG A 142 2.72 17.64 -18.82
N ARG A 143 2.12 17.48 -20.00
CA ARG A 143 0.77 16.91 -20.18
C ARG A 143 0.75 15.42 -19.83
N GLU A 144 1.59 14.62 -20.48
CA GLU A 144 1.55 13.17 -20.37
C GLU A 144 2.05 12.68 -19.01
N ARG A 145 3.13 13.27 -18.50
CA ARG A 145 3.76 12.84 -17.25
C ARG A 145 3.27 13.63 -16.07
N ALA A 146 3.56 14.93 -16.00
CA ALA A 146 3.37 15.68 -14.77
C ALA A 146 1.87 15.84 -14.40
N GLU A 147 1.02 16.21 -15.36
CA GLU A 147 -0.42 16.31 -15.16
C GLU A 147 -1.07 14.94 -14.93
N GLY A 148 -0.66 13.92 -15.71
CA GLY A 148 -1.09 12.53 -15.51
C GLY A 148 -0.78 11.99 -14.12
N GLN A 149 0.45 12.17 -13.63
CA GLN A 149 0.86 11.76 -12.28
C GLN A 149 0.10 12.50 -11.20
N ARG A 150 -0.08 13.83 -11.35
CA ARG A 150 -0.88 14.62 -10.41
C ARG A 150 -2.32 14.09 -10.35
N ALA A 151 -2.96 13.86 -11.49
CA ALA A 151 -4.32 13.35 -11.56
C ALA A 151 -4.43 11.97 -10.87
N TRP A 152 -3.47 11.07 -11.15
CA TRP A 152 -3.39 9.78 -10.49
C TRP A 152 -3.25 9.90 -8.97
N HIS A 153 -2.39 10.78 -8.47
CA HIS A 153 -2.21 10.98 -7.02
C HIS A 153 -3.44 11.57 -6.34
N VAL A 154 -4.14 12.51 -6.98
CA VAL A 154 -5.42 13.04 -6.46
C VAL A 154 -6.44 11.92 -6.32
N GLN A 155 -6.56 11.08 -7.36
CA GLN A 155 -7.50 9.96 -7.35
C GLN A 155 -7.10 8.91 -6.30
N ALA A 156 -5.83 8.54 -6.23
CA ALA A 156 -5.32 7.60 -5.24
C ALA A 156 -5.55 8.09 -3.81
N ALA A 157 -5.33 9.38 -3.52
CA ALA A 157 -5.60 9.96 -2.21
C ALA A 157 -7.09 9.80 -1.82
N ARG A 158 -8.01 10.10 -2.75
CA ARG A 158 -9.46 9.96 -2.53
C ARG A 158 -9.87 8.51 -2.25
N GLU A 159 -9.39 7.56 -3.06
CA GLU A 159 -9.67 6.14 -2.87
C GLU A 159 -9.17 5.64 -1.50
N HIS A 160 -7.98 6.06 -1.09
CA HIS A 160 -7.43 5.68 0.21
C HIS A 160 -8.19 6.31 1.37
N LEU A 161 -8.63 7.58 1.27
CA LEU A 161 -9.50 8.20 2.27
C LEU A 161 -10.86 7.50 2.39
N GLN A 162 -11.46 7.07 1.27
CA GLN A 162 -12.71 6.30 1.29
C GLN A 162 -12.53 4.95 1.99
N ARG A 163 -11.43 4.25 1.72
CA ARG A 163 -11.09 3.00 2.39
C ARG A 163 -10.82 3.20 3.88
N ALA A 164 -10.10 4.27 4.27
CA ALA A 164 -9.87 4.60 5.67
C ALA A 164 -11.20 4.82 6.42
N LYS A 165 -12.15 5.54 5.82
CA LYS A 165 -13.50 5.72 6.40
C LYS A 165 -14.21 4.39 6.62
N ALA A 166 -14.19 3.49 5.63
CA ALA A 166 -14.80 2.17 5.77
C ALA A 166 -14.19 1.36 6.94
N TRP A 167 -12.86 1.42 7.12
CA TRP A 167 -12.18 0.76 8.23
C TRP A 167 -12.51 1.37 9.59
N ARG A 168 -12.63 2.70 9.69
CA ARG A 168 -13.09 3.37 10.92
C ARG A 168 -14.53 2.99 11.27
N THR A 169 -15.40 2.84 10.28
CA THR A 169 -16.76 2.31 10.51
C THR A 169 -16.71 0.89 11.06
N ALA A 170 -15.86 0.02 10.50
CA ALA A 170 -15.68 -1.34 11.00
C ALA A 170 -15.14 -1.38 12.44
N GLU A 171 -14.22 -0.47 12.79
CA GLU A 171 -13.71 -0.28 14.17
C GLU A 171 -14.85 0.07 15.13
N ILE A 172 -15.66 1.08 14.80
CA ILE A 172 -16.80 1.52 15.64
C ILE A 172 -17.80 0.37 15.84
N LEU A 173 -18.13 -0.37 14.77
CA LEU A 173 -19.03 -1.52 14.85
C LEU A 173 -18.46 -2.64 15.73
N SER A 174 -17.16 -2.91 15.61
CA SER A 174 -16.48 -3.91 16.43
C SER A 174 -16.44 -3.50 17.90
N ALA A 175 -16.13 -2.23 18.19
CA ALA A 175 -16.15 -1.69 19.54
C ALA A 175 -17.55 -1.76 20.17
N ALA A 176 -18.60 -1.39 19.40
CA ALA A 176 -19.98 -1.50 19.85
C ALA A 176 -20.36 -2.96 20.17
N ALA A 177 -19.99 -3.91 19.31
CA ALA A 177 -20.19 -5.34 19.56
C ALA A 177 -19.45 -5.79 20.84
N ALA A 178 -18.23 -5.31 21.07
CA ALA A 178 -17.46 -5.59 22.28
C ALA A 178 -18.22 -5.15 23.53
N THR A 179 -18.78 -3.93 23.49
CA THR A 179 -19.55 -3.37 24.60
C THR A 179 -20.81 -4.20 24.89
N VAL A 180 -21.53 -4.64 23.85
CA VAL A 180 -22.71 -5.51 24.03
C VAL A 180 -22.32 -6.85 24.66
N VAL A 181 -21.25 -7.50 24.18
CA VAL A 181 -20.77 -8.76 24.77
C VAL A 181 -20.35 -8.57 26.22
N ALA A 182 -19.58 -7.52 26.53
CA ALA A 182 -19.13 -7.22 27.88
C ALA A 182 -20.31 -6.98 28.83
N ALA A 183 -21.33 -6.25 28.37
CA ALA A 183 -22.55 -6.00 29.14
C ALA A 183 -23.32 -7.29 29.43
N LEU A 184 -23.47 -8.19 28.44
CA LEU A 184 -24.15 -9.48 28.63
C LEU A 184 -23.34 -10.45 29.52
N GLY A 185 -22.01 -10.42 29.43
CA GLY A 185 -21.13 -11.24 30.27
C GLY A 185 -21.16 -10.85 31.75
N GLY A 186 -21.27 -9.55 32.06
CA GLY A 186 -21.34 -9.04 33.44
C GLY A 186 -22.60 -9.44 34.21
N VAL A 187 -23.65 -9.90 33.52
CA VAL A 187 -24.90 -10.37 34.15
C VAL A 187 -24.76 -11.81 34.66
N ASN A 188 -23.81 -12.59 34.13
CA ASN A 188 -23.59 -13.98 34.53
C ASN A 188 -22.46 -14.12 35.56
N LYS A 189 -22.75 -14.67 36.73
CA LYS A 189 -21.78 -14.95 37.81
C LYS A 189 -20.84 -16.13 37.53
N SER A 190 -20.91 -16.75 36.35
CA SER A 190 -20.09 -17.90 35.98
C SER A 190 -18.70 -17.43 35.53
N HIS A 191 -17.65 -17.92 36.19
CA HIS A 191 -16.23 -17.70 35.88
C HIS A 191 -15.77 -18.39 34.58
N ASP A 192 -16.55 -18.27 33.51
CA ASP A 192 -16.31 -18.99 32.28
C ASP A 192 -15.27 -18.26 31.42
N LEU A 193 -14.12 -18.92 31.19
CA LEU A 193 -12.98 -18.37 30.42
C LEU A 193 -13.39 -17.96 28.99
N SER A 194 -14.46 -18.57 28.49
CA SER A 194 -15.09 -18.30 27.19
C SER A 194 -15.48 -16.83 26.97
N VAL A 195 -15.99 -16.15 28.01
CA VAL A 195 -16.40 -14.74 27.91
C VAL A 195 -15.19 -13.84 27.68
N TRP A 196 -14.07 -14.12 28.35
CA TRP A 196 -12.83 -13.36 28.22
C TRP A 196 -12.16 -13.54 26.86
N VAL A 197 -12.27 -14.73 26.25
CA VAL A 197 -11.80 -14.96 24.87
C VAL A 197 -12.54 -14.03 23.90
N THR A 198 -13.86 -13.93 24.00
CA THR A 198 -14.66 -13.07 23.11
C THR A 198 -14.30 -11.59 23.22
N VAL A 199 -14.11 -11.11 24.45
CA VAL A 199 -13.69 -9.72 24.71
C VAL A 199 -12.31 -9.47 24.10
N ALA A 200 -11.33 -10.33 24.39
CA ALA A 200 -9.96 -10.21 23.86
C ALA A 200 -9.95 -10.20 22.33
N THR A 201 -10.75 -11.05 21.70
CA THR A 201 -10.85 -11.11 20.24
C THR A 201 -11.47 -9.84 19.64
N THR A 202 -12.48 -9.26 20.29
CA THR A 202 -13.10 -8.03 19.79
C THR A 202 -12.15 -6.83 19.91
N PHE A 203 -11.36 -6.76 20.98
CA PHE A 203 -10.27 -5.80 21.10
C PHE A 203 -9.24 -5.99 19.97
N ALA A 204 -8.82 -7.23 19.70
CA ALA A 204 -7.89 -7.52 18.61
C ALA A 204 -8.44 -7.07 17.24
N ALA A 205 -9.74 -7.30 16.98
CA ALA A 205 -10.40 -6.85 15.75
C ALA A 205 -10.45 -5.31 15.65
N ALA A 206 -10.75 -4.60 16.74
CA ALA A 206 -10.74 -3.15 16.79
C ALA A 206 -9.34 -2.58 16.53
N PHE A 207 -8.30 -3.15 17.16
CA PHE A 207 -6.90 -2.76 16.91
C PHE A 207 -6.48 -3.02 15.46
N ALA A 208 -6.88 -4.16 14.87
CA ALA A 208 -6.61 -4.46 13.46
C ALA A 208 -7.29 -3.46 12.51
N ALA A 209 -8.55 -3.10 12.79
CA ALA A 209 -9.29 -2.11 12.01
C ALA A 209 -8.64 -0.71 12.11
N GLN A 210 -8.22 -0.30 13.31
CA GLN A 210 -7.53 0.97 13.53
C GLN A 210 -6.17 1.00 12.82
N ALA A 211 -5.39 -0.08 12.90
CA ALA A 211 -4.12 -0.19 12.19
C ALA A 211 -4.30 -0.14 10.66
N ALA A 212 -5.37 -0.77 10.14
CA ALA A 212 -5.72 -0.71 8.72
C ALA A 212 -6.13 0.71 8.29
N ALA A 213 -6.96 1.39 9.08
CA ALA A 213 -7.36 2.78 8.83
C ALA A 213 -6.14 3.71 8.79
N GLY A 214 -5.27 3.66 9.80
CA GLY A 214 -4.05 4.47 9.86
C GLY A 214 -3.08 4.20 8.70
N GLN A 215 -3.04 2.98 8.16
CA GLN A 215 -2.26 2.71 6.94
C GLN A 215 -2.84 3.43 5.72
N HIS A 216 -4.16 3.42 5.55
CA HIS A 216 -4.80 4.10 4.43
C HIS A 216 -4.65 5.62 4.53
N ASP A 217 -4.75 6.18 5.73
CA ASP A 217 -4.50 7.62 5.98
C ASP A 217 -3.08 8.02 5.59
N ARG A 218 -2.06 7.25 6.03
CA ARG A 218 -0.65 7.54 5.66
C ARG A 218 -0.41 7.55 4.15
N VAL A 219 -1.03 6.61 3.41
CA VAL A 219 -0.93 6.57 1.95
C VAL A 219 -1.67 7.74 1.31
N ALA A 220 -2.86 8.07 1.82
CA ALA A 220 -3.62 9.22 1.33
C ALA A 220 -2.85 10.53 1.52
N ASP A 221 -2.26 10.76 2.69
CA ASP A 221 -1.47 11.96 3.00
C ASP A 221 -0.22 12.06 2.13
N SER A 222 0.45 10.94 1.87
CA SER A 222 1.60 10.91 0.95
C SER A 222 1.17 11.27 -0.48
N CYS A 223 0.07 10.71 -0.97
CA CYS A 223 -0.45 11.03 -2.30
C CYS A 223 -0.93 12.48 -2.42
N ALA A 224 -1.63 13.00 -1.39
CA ALA A 224 -2.14 14.37 -1.37
C ALA A 224 -1.00 15.39 -1.38
N ARG A 225 0.07 15.15 -0.61
CA ARG A 225 1.29 15.99 -0.64
C ARG A 225 1.95 15.98 -2.01
N THR A 226 2.20 14.80 -2.60
CA THR A 226 2.78 14.71 -3.94
C THR A 226 1.92 15.43 -4.99
N ALA A 227 0.60 15.27 -4.94
CA ALA A 227 -0.32 15.97 -5.85
C ALA A 227 -0.28 17.50 -5.67
N HIS A 228 -0.10 17.97 -4.43
CA HIS A 228 0.06 19.38 -4.12
C HIS A 228 1.36 19.93 -4.70
N ASP A 229 2.49 19.25 -4.46
CA ASP A 229 3.82 19.64 -4.92
C ASP A 229 3.87 19.70 -6.46
N LEU A 230 3.40 18.64 -7.14
CA LEU A 230 3.26 18.62 -8.60
C LEU A 230 2.34 19.73 -9.09
N GLY A 231 1.23 20.00 -8.40
CA GLY A 231 0.33 21.08 -8.73
C GLY A 231 0.99 22.46 -8.64
N THR A 232 1.88 22.66 -7.67
CA THR A 232 2.64 23.90 -7.51
C THR A 232 3.66 24.08 -8.63
N LEU A 233 4.39 23.02 -9.01
CA LEU A 233 5.31 23.06 -10.15
C LEU A 233 4.57 23.37 -11.45
N LEU A 234 3.44 22.68 -11.70
CA LEU A 234 2.62 22.89 -12.89
C LEU A 234 2.05 24.31 -13.01
N ARG A 235 1.68 24.95 -11.89
CA ARG A 235 1.18 26.33 -11.91
C ARG A 235 2.27 27.37 -12.18
N ARG A 236 3.53 27.07 -11.85
CA ARG A 236 4.66 27.99 -11.99
C ARG A 236 5.34 27.89 -13.36
N PHE A 237 5.15 26.77 -14.07
CA PHE A 237 5.81 26.50 -15.34
C PHE A 237 4.89 26.80 -16.52
N ASP A 238 5.29 27.75 -17.36
CA ASP A 238 4.66 28.02 -18.65
C ASP A 238 5.55 27.49 -19.78
N PRO A 239 5.12 26.44 -20.52
CA PRO A 239 5.90 25.88 -21.61
C PRO A 239 6.07 26.84 -22.80
N THR A 240 5.22 27.86 -22.95
CA THR A 240 5.25 28.78 -24.10
C THR A 240 6.37 29.82 -23.99
N THR A 241 6.80 30.13 -22.77
CA THR A 241 7.85 31.11 -22.48
C THR A 241 9.12 30.46 -21.90
N ALA A 242 9.14 29.13 -21.79
CA ALA A 242 10.22 28.41 -21.15
C ALA A 242 11.50 28.42 -22.01
N THR A 243 12.62 28.77 -21.37
CA THR A 243 13.97 28.53 -21.90
C THR A 243 14.36 27.06 -21.72
N SER A 244 15.43 26.62 -22.41
CA SER A 244 15.99 25.26 -22.22
C SER A 244 16.34 25.00 -20.73
N ALA A 245 17.00 25.95 -20.07
CA ALA A 245 17.38 25.83 -18.67
C ALA A 245 16.15 25.70 -17.73
N THR A 246 15.12 26.53 -17.93
CA THR A 246 13.89 26.43 -17.13
C THR A 246 13.10 25.15 -17.42
N SER A 247 13.16 24.65 -18.65
CA SER A 247 12.53 23.38 -19.03
C SER A 247 13.22 22.20 -18.35
N ALA A 248 14.56 22.17 -18.36
CA ALA A 248 15.35 21.18 -17.66
C ALA A 248 15.10 21.20 -16.14
N GLY A 249 15.09 22.40 -15.55
CA GLY A 249 14.79 22.58 -14.12
C GLY A 249 13.41 22.05 -13.76
N PHE A 250 12.37 22.39 -14.53
CA PHE A 250 11.02 21.88 -14.30
C PHE A 250 10.93 20.35 -14.37
N VAL A 251 11.53 19.74 -15.39
CA VAL A 251 11.55 18.28 -15.55
C VAL A 251 12.26 17.62 -14.36
N ALA A 252 13.43 18.15 -13.98
CA ALA A 252 14.20 17.66 -12.84
C ALA A 252 13.43 17.77 -11.51
N ASP A 253 12.72 18.88 -11.28
CA ASP A 253 11.89 19.08 -10.09
C ASP A 253 10.73 18.09 -10.03
N VAL A 254 10.05 17.85 -11.16
CA VAL A 254 8.96 16.87 -11.24
C VAL A 254 9.47 15.45 -10.94
N GLU A 255 10.55 15.03 -11.59
CA GLU A 255 11.12 13.69 -11.34
C GLU A 255 11.69 13.58 -9.93
N GLY A 256 12.23 14.67 -9.37
CA GLY A 256 12.66 14.75 -7.98
C GLY A 256 11.52 14.50 -6.99
N VAL A 257 10.35 15.10 -7.22
CA VAL A 257 9.13 14.87 -6.42
C VAL A 257 8.67 13.42 -6.54
N LEU A 258 8.65 12.84 -7.75
CA LEU A 258 8.26 11.45 -7.97
C LEU A 258 9.25 10.45 -7.32
N ALA A 259 10.56 10.73 -7.40
CA ALA A 259 11.58 9.92 -6.77
C ALA A 259 11.53 10.02 -5.22
N ALA A 260 11.28 11.21 -4.68
CA ALA A 260 11.08 11.40 -3.23
C ALA A 260 9.85 10.65 -2.72
N GLN A 261 8.77 10.63 -3.51
CA GLN A 261 7.62 9.80 -3.20
C GLN A 261 7.98 8.32 -3.18
N ASN A 262 8.64 7.78 -4.21
CA ASN A 262 9.02 6.36 -4.23
C ASN A 262 9.84 5.95 -2.99
N ARG A 263 10.76 6.82 -2.54
CA ARG A 263 11.52 6.63 -1.28
C ARG A 263 10.63 6.67 -0.04
N THR A 264 9.64 7.55 -0.01
CA THR A 264 8.64 7.60 1.08
C THR A 264 7.84 6.30 1.15
N TRP A 265 7.50 5.69 0.02
CA TRP A 265 6.79 4.41 0.02
C TRP A 265 7.69 3.30 0.57
N LEU A 266 8.98 3.29 0.21
CA LEU A 266 9.96 2.37 0.79
C LEU A 266 10.06 2.52 2.31
N SER A 267 10.09 3.74 2.84
CA SER A 267 10.15 3.96 4.29
C SER A 267 8.86 3.55 5.00
N LEU A 268 7.68 3.89 4.45
CA LEU A 268 6.38 3.50 5.03
C LEU A 268 6.24 1.97 5.18
N PHE A 269 6.72 1.20 4.21
CA PHE A 269 6.70 -0.27 4.28
C PHE A 269 7.86 -0.88 5.08
N GLN A 270 8.90 -0.11 5.39
CA GLN A 270 9.95 -0.51 6.32
C GLN A 270 9.54 -0.26 7.78
N SER A 271 8.89 0.88 8.07
CA SER A 271 8.49 1.29 9.42
C SER A 271 7.30 0.50 9.98
N SER A 272 6.49 -0.18 9.15
CA SER A 272 5.46 -1.12 9.61
C SER A 272 6.02 -2.35 10.35
N ARG A 273 7.34 -2.44 10.51
CA ARG A 273 8.08 -3.46 11.27
C ARG A 273 8.32 -3.07 12.74
N GLY A 274 8.14 -1.80 13.12
CA GLY A 274 8.59 -1.27 14.41
C GLY A 274 7.63 -1.41 15.60
N LEU A 275 6.45 -2.03 15.44
CA LEU A 275 5.45 -2.18 16.50
C LEU A 275 5.40 -3.58 17.14
N GLU A 276 6.32 -4.48 16.81
CA GLU A 276 6.42 -5.83 17.41
C GLU A 276 7.82 -6.12 17.99
N GLN A 277 8.28 -5.25 18.89
CA GLN A 277 9.26 -5.62 19.90
C GLN A 277 8.82 -5.02 21.25
N PRO A 278 7.90 -5.67 22.00
CA PRO A 278 7.92 -5.49 23.44
C PRO A 278 9.25 -6.07 23.92
N GLY A 279 10.12 -5.19 24.38
CA GLY A 279 11.40 -5.57 24.93
C GLY A 279 11.24 -6.64 26.00
N SER A 280 12.17 -7.58 26.05
CA SER A 280 12.42 -8.44 27.20
C SER A 280 13.76 -9.14 26.98
N PRO A 281 14.54 -9.35 28.05
CA PRO A 281 14.97 -8.43 29.10
C PRO A 281 16.44 -7.97 28.92
#